data_AF-A0A817PAC8-F1
#
_entry.id   AF-A0A817PAC8-F1
#
_cell.length_a   1.000
_cell.length_b   1.000
_cell.length_c   1.000
_cell.angle_alpha   90.00
_cell.angle_beta   90.00
_cell.angle_gamma   90.00
#
_symmetry.space_group_name_H-M   'P 1'
#
loop_
_entity.id
_entity.type
_entity.pdbx_description
1 polymer ?
#
loop_
_entity_poly.entity_id
_entity_poly.type
_entity_poly.pdbx_seq_one_letter_code
_entity_poly.pdbx_strand_id
1 'polypeptide(L)'
;MTCSRLIQAIFLPNKDADYITWTQLSIFVAVFHRLFTGFSSNVYFGAESLPEPKLRMDLAQALIQSSNLFTSLSVENVRKQQRSVTSDEPMKFSDAIVQWDKIQPFTLAFTASNDPLFIYKKPTDVPQALVKYFKLYYNACGQNLVGLSTMFPDYNNLSHSDFFVKSASLSYKYFNKSICPKCFGQYDFKQVECNKCASKDLLIRPKSFGSKDIEIFQRDIATRLQDDYVLTSDNFIKMLLIYLRVQCGIPVLIMGETGCGKTSLIKFLCQKVLDQELEIFRIHAGVTADIIIKKMNAYIKTVQAYTGEEKRLWIFFDEFNTTTNIGLLKEIMCERTLLGEPLPNKMVFLGACNPRRQKTAQLIQNDNAHVGLRKNRYEMQKLLWAGTDQRLLYTVVPMPETMLEYIWDYGYLNETTELDYIKTMLLRCKYLSNFKVIYNLMIRLLLQSQNHFRQIEDASSVSLRDIDRFCRLYNWFLESIRQRGTQENLDNPPETYIHRASFIALMLCYYFRLHSDELKDAYVKKIYTIMAEKIPSIEKVPNYLISCISSNRRCK
;
A
#
# COMPACT_ATOMS: atom_id res chain seq x y z
N MET A 1 -22.59 16.30 -34.20
CA MET A 1 -22.59 15.37 -33.05
C MET A 1 -22.57 16.20 -31.77
N THR A 2 -23.44 15.94 -30.80
CA THR A 2 -23.37 16.62 -29.49
C THR A 2 -22.32 15.94 -28.61
N CYS A 3 -21.71 16.69 -27.68
CA CYS A 3 -20.76 16.14 -26.70
C CYS A 3 -21.37 14.96 -25.92
N SER A 4 -22.67 15.06 -25.57
CA SER A 4 -23.41 14.00 -24.89
C SER A 4 -23.41 12.68 -25.66
N ARG A 5 -23.61 12.70 -26.99
CA ARG A 5 -23.64 11.48 -27.81
C ARG A 5 -22.26 10.84 -27.91
N LEU A 6 -21.19 11.63 -27.97
CA LEU A 6 -19.82 11.12 -27.98
C LEU A 6 -19.46 10.45 -26.65
N ILE A 7 -19.76 11.12 -25.53
CA ILE A 7 -19.54 10.58 -24.20
C ILE A 7 -20.34 9.28 -24.01
N GLN A 8 -21.61 9.26 -24.40
CA GLN A 8 -22.45 8.06 -24.33
C GLN A 8 -21.84 6.89 -25.10
N ALA A 9 -21.38 7.11 -26.34
CA ALA A 9 -20.79 6.08 -27.18
C ALA A 9 -19.51 5.47 -26.60
N ILE A 10 -18.79 6.22 -25.77
CA ILE A 10 -17.52 5.79 -25.18
C ILE A 10 -17.71 5.18 -23.78
N PHE A 11 -18.62 5.74 -23.00
CA PHE A 11 -18.76 5.44 -21.57
C PHE A 11 -19.74 4.28 -21.28
N LEU A 12 -20.82 4.17 -22.06
CA LEU A 12 -21.90 3.20 -21.86
C LEU A 12 -21.70 1.76 -22.40
N PRO A 13 -20.86 1.46 -23.42
CA PRO A 13 -20.90 0.16 -24.10
C PRO A 13 -20.77 -1.10 -23.21
N ASN A 14 -20.22 -0.97 -22.00
CA ASN A 14 -20.06 -2.07 -21.04
C ASN A 14 -20.68 -1.76 -19.66
N LYS A 15 -21.67 -0.86 -19.61
CA LYS A 15 -22.33 -0.44 -18.36
C LYS A 15 -23.84 -0.50 -18.51
N ASP A 16 -24.52 -0.87 -17.45
CA ASP A 16 -25.96 -0.79 -17.39
C ASP A 16 -26.38 0.67 -17.13
N ALA A 17 -27.06 1.27 -18.11
CA ALA A 17 -27.48 2.67 -18.07
C ALA A 17 -28.37 2.99 -16.85
N ASP A 18 -29.08 2.00 -16.31
CA ASP A 18 -30.00 2.17 -15.17
C ASP A 18 -29.29 2.33 -13.82
N TYR A 19 -27.98 2.05 -13.77
CA TYR A 19 -27.18 2.10 -12.53
C TYR A 19 -26.05 3.14 -12.56
N ILE A 20 -25.96 3.91 -13.64
CA ILE A 20 -24.91 4.91 -13.85
C ILE A 20 -25.21 6.20 -13.11
N THR A 21 -24.17 6.85 -12.58
CA THR A 21 -24.26 8.16 -11.94
C THR A 21 -23.47 9.25 -12.64
N TRP A 22 -23.85 10.49 -12.35
CA TRP A 22 -23.05 11.66 -12.70
C TRP A 22 -21.67 11.64 -12.06
N THR A 23 -21.51 11.02 -10.89
CA THR A 23 -20.21 10.85 -10.22
C THR A 23 -19.30 9.90 -10.98
N GLN A 24 -19.79 8.74 -11.42
CA GLN A 24 -19.01 7.83 -12.27
C GLN A 24 -18.62 8.49 -13.60
N LEU A 25 -19.53 9.26 -14.21
CA LEU A 25 -19.22 10.00 -15.42
C LEU A 25 -18.17 11.10 -15.15
N SER A 26 -18.29 11.84 -14.05
CA SER A 26 -17.33 12.86 -13.64
C SER A 26 -15.93 12.27 -13.43
N ILE A 27 -15.83 11.11 -12.74
CA ILE A 27 -14.59 10.37 -12.57
C ILE A 27 -13.98 9.99 -13.93
N PHE A 28 -14.79 9.42 -14.83
CA PHE A 28 -14.32 9.03 -16.16
C PHE A 28 -13.79 10.23 -16.96
N VAL A 29 -14.54 11.34 -16.99
CA VAL A 29 -14.15 12.55 -17.71
C VAL A 29 -12.88 13.17 -17.11
N ALA A 30 -12.76 13.20 -15.78
CA ALA A 30 -11.58 13.74 -15.11
C ALA A 30 -10.32 12.93 -15.42
N VAL A 31 -10.40 11.59 -15.41
CA VAL A 31 -9.29 10.71 -15.80
C VAL A 31 -8.97 10.88 -17.28
N PHE A 32 -9.98 10.84 -18.14
CA PHE A 32 -9.78 10.99 -19.58
C PHE A 32 -9.12 12.32 -19.92
N HIS A 33 -9.58 13.42 -19.33
CA HIS A 33 -8.98 14.74 -19.48
C HIS A 33 -7.49 14.71 -19.09
N ARG A 34 -7.15 14.19 -17.90
CA ARG A 34 -5.75 14.15 -17.43
C ARG A 34 -4.85 13.32 -18.35
N LEU A 35 -5.33 12.15 -18.78
CA LEU A 35 -4.59 11.27 -19.69
C LEU A 35 -4.41 11.94 -21.06
N PHE A 36 -5.45 12.57 -21.58
CA PHE A 36 -5.43 13.23 -22.88
C PHE A 36 -4.50 14.45 -22.87
N THR A 37 -4.52 15.28 -21.83
CA THR A 37 -3.60 16.41 -21.69
C THR A 37 -2.14 15.96 -21.67
N GLY A 38 -1.82 14.90 -20.93
CA GLY A 38 -0.47 14.35 -20.93
C GLY A 38 -0.09 13.74 -22.28
N PHE A 39 -1.01 13.02 -22.91
CA PHE A 39 -0.80 12.45 -24.25
C PHE A 39 -0.52 13.55 -25.29
N SER A 40 -1.28 14.65 -25.29
CA SER A 40 -1.12 15.74 -26.25
C SER A 40 0.15 16.56 -26.05
N SER A 41 0.73 16.56 -24.84
CA SER A 41 1.90 17.37 -24.49
C SER A 41 3.20 16.57 -24.49
N ASN A 42 3.14 15.26 -24.71
CA ASN A 42 4.30 14.39 -24.62
C ASN A 42 4.93 14.12 -26.00
N VAL A 43 6.26 14.18 -26.05
CA VAL A 43 7.05 14.01 -27.28
C VAL A 43 6.86 12.63 -27.92
N TYR A 44 6.74 11.57 -27.11
CA TYR A 44 6.50 10.22 -27.62
C TYR A 44 5.14 10.07 -28.32
N PHE A 45 4.19 10.97 -28.12
CA PHE A 45 2.85 10.86 -28.72
C PHE A 45 2.57 11.96 -29.75
N GLY A 46 3.57 12.81 -30.04
CA GLY A 46 3.47 13.85 -31.05
C GLY A 46 3.27 13.30 -32.47
N ALA A 47 2.59 14.06 -33.33
CA ALA A 47 2.28 13.65 -34.70
C ALA A 47 3.53 13.32 -35.53
N GLU A 48 4.66 13.98 -35.24
CA GLU A 48 5.97 13.73 -35.88
C GLU A 48 6.54 12.35 -35.53
N SER A 49 6.33 11.89 -34.30
CA SER A 49 6.78 10.57 -33.84
C SER A 49 5.83 9.43 -34.24
N LEU A 50 4.59 9.78 -34.64
CA LEU A 50 3.49 8.85 -34.91
C LEU A 50 2.88 9.09 -36.31
N PRO A 51 3.58 8.77 -37.41
CA PRO A 51 3.07 9.07 -38.75
C PRO A 51 1.80 8.28 -39.09
N GLU A 52 1.66 7.04 -38.64
CA GLU A 52 0.51 6.17 -38.96
C GLU A 52 -0.79 6.60 -38.23
N PRO A 53 -1.83 7.09 -38.94
CA PRO A 53 -3.05 7.59 -38.31
C PRO A 53 -3.85 6.51 -37.57
N LYS A 54 -3.84 5.28 -38.09
CA LYS A 54 -4.53 4.14 -37.46
C LYS A 54 -3.94 3.81 -36.10
N LEU A 55 -2.61 3.79 -36.01
CA LEU A 55 -1.90 3.55 -34.75
C LEU A 55 -2.20 4.65 -33.72
N ARG A 56 -2.27 5.93 -34.14
CA ARG A 56 -2.70 7.02 -33.25
C ARG A 56 -4.09 6.81 -32.68
N MET A 57 -5.03 6.38 -33.51
CA MET A 57 -6.39 6.06 -33.06
C MET A 57 -6.41 4.88 -32.08
N ASP A 58 -5.65 3.82 -32.36
CA ASP A 58 -5.55 2.65 -31.48
C ASP A 58 -4.96 3.03 -30.11
N LEU A 59 -3.96 3.91 -30.07
CA LEU A 59 -3.37 4.45 -28.84
C LEU A 59 -4.36 5.29 -28.03
N ALA A 60 -5.07 6.21 -28.70
CA ALA A 60 -6.10 7.03 -28.06
C ALA A 60 -7.23 6.16 -27.50
N GLN A 61 -7.65 5.14 -28.24
CA GLN A 61 -8.67 4.19 -27.81
C GLN A 61 -8.22 3.41 -26.56
N ALA A 62 -6.97 2.99 -26.49
CA ALA A 62 -6.42 2.31 -25.31
C ALA A 62 -6.45 3.22 -24.05
N LEU A 63 -6.12 4.51 -24.20
CA LEU A 63 -6.19 5.47 -23.08
C LEU A 63 -7.64 5.75 -22.65
N ILE A 64 -8.55 5.89 -23.61
CA ILE A 64 -9.99 6.03 -23.35
C ILE A 64 -10.50 4.83 -22.55
N GLN A 65 -10.19 3.62 -23.00
CA GLN A 65 -10.59 2.37 -22.34
C GLN A 65 -10.02 2.30 -20.91
N SER A 66 -8.78 2.74 -20.71
CA SER A 66 -8.16 2.76 -19.38
C SER A 66 -8.89 3.65 -18.37
N SER A 67 -9.59 4.70 -18.84
CA SER A 67 -10.32 5.62 -17.96
C SER A 67 -11.49 4.94 -17.25
N ASN A 68 -12.07 3.90 -17.85
CA ASN A 68 -13.14 3.11 -17.24
C ASN A 68 -12.68 2.31 -16.01
N LEU A 69 -11.38 2.03 -15.87
CA LEU A 69 -10.83 1.31 -14.71
C LEU A 69 -11.02 2.08 -13.38
N PHE A 70 -11.22 3.39 -13.46
CA PHE A 70 -11.43 4.24 -12.28
C PHE A 70 -12.88 4.34 -11.85
N THR A 71 -13.81 3.89 -12.69
CA THR A 71 -15.22 3.83 -12.32
C THR A 71 -15.52 2.52 -11.61
N SER A 72 -16.00 2.60 -10.38
CA SER A 72 -16.30 1.45 -9.54
C SER A 72 -17.51 0.68 -10.10
N LEU A 73 -17.35 -0.62 -10.39
CA LEU A 73 -18.44 -1.58 -10.64
C LEU A 73 -19.24 -1.89 -9.36
N SER A 74 -18.70 -1.47 -8.21
CA SER A 74 -19.16 -1.89 -6.89
C SER A 74 -20.55 -1.37 -6.54
N VAL A 75 -20.87 -0.16 -7.00
CA VAL A 75 -22.14 0.48 -6.66
C VAL A 75 -23.31 -0.15 -7.42
N GLU A 76 -23.07 -0.64 -8.64
CA GLU A 76 -24.07 -1.41 -9.37
C GLU A 76 -24.45 -2.70 -8.62
N ASN A 77 -23.48 -3.43 -8.06
CA ASN A 77 -23.74 -4.62 -7.25
C ASN A 77 -24.48 -4.29 -5.94
N VAL A 78 -24.07 -3.23 -5.24
CA VAL A 78 -24.75 -2.74 -4.03
C VAL A 78 -26.21 -2.33 -4.35
N ARG A 79 -26.44 -1.64 -5.47
CA ARG A 79 -27.78 -1.19 -5.91
C ARG A 79 -28.66 -2.34 -6.40
N LYS A 80 -28.12 -3.28 -7.16
CA LYS A 80 -28.83 -4.50 -7.60
C LYS A 80 -29.38 -5.26 -6.40
N GLN A 81 -28.61 -5.34 -5.31
CA GLN A 81 -29.04 -5.97 -4.05
C GLN A 81 -30.11 -5.20 -3.30
N GLN A 82 -30.01 -3.87 -3.22
CA GLN A 82 -31.06 -3.04 -2.60
C GLN A 82 -32.41 -3.14 -3.34
N ARG A 83 -32.39 -3.45 -4.64
CA ARG A 83 -33.60 -3.70 -5.44
C ARG A 83 -34.07 -5.17 -5.39
N SER A 84 -33.24 -6.13 -4.94
CA SER A 84 -33.53 -7.57 -4.93
C SER A 84 -33.93 -8.13 -3.57
N VAL A 85 -34.69 -7.39 -2.76
CA VAL A 85 -35.08 -7.67 -1.35
C VAL A 85 -35.94 -8.96 -1.17
N THR A 86 -35.99 -9.85 -2.16
CA THR A 86 -36.79 -11.10 -2.14
C THR A 86 -35.97 -12.38 -1.97
N SER A 87 -34.66 -12.33 -1.69
CA SER A 87 -33.83 -13.54 -1.48
C SER A 87 -33.21 -13.58 -0.07
N ASP A 88 -33.48 -14.67 0.66
CA ASP A 88 -33.17 -14.90 2.09
C ASP A 88 -31.68 -14.97 2.48
N GLU A 89 -30.73 -14.67 1.58
CA GLU A 89 -29.30 -14.61 1.91
C GLU A 89 -28.67 -13.28 1.47
N PRO A 90 -28.43 -12.33 2.40
CA PRO A 90 -27.69 -11.11 2.08
C PRO A 90 -26.21 -11.46 1.86
N MET A 91 -25.76 -11.38 0.62
CA MET A 91 -24.34 -11.43 0.27
C MET A 91 -23.56 -10.36 1.07
N LYS A 92 -22.34 -10.66 1.54
CA LYS A 92 -21.60 -9.72 2.41
C LYS A 92 -21.29 -8.43 1.64
N PHE A 93 -21.51 -7.27 2.28
CA PHE A 93 -21.23 -5.93 1.70
C PHE A 93 -19.79 -5.79 1.15
N SER A 94 -18.83 -6.52 1.72
CA SER A 94 -17.45 -6.62 1.22
C SER A 94 -17.33 -7.26 -0.16
N ASP A 95 -18.29 -8.12 -0.54
CA ASP A 95 -18.22 -8.92 -1.77
C ASP A 95 -18.82 -8.16 -2.96
N ALA A 96 -19.56 -7.06 -2.70
CA ALA A 96 -20.07 -6.16 -3.73
C ALA A 96 -18.98 -5.22 -4.28
N ILE A 97 -17.90 -4.98 -3.52
CA ILE A 97 -16.79 -4.13 -3.93
C ILE A 97 -15.72 -4.95 -4.65
N VAL A 98 -15.36 -4.53 -5.87
CA VAL A 98 -14.33 -5.23 -6.66
C VAL A 98 -12.96 -5.01 -6.02
N GLN A 99 -12.38 -6.10 -5.54
CA GLN A 99 -11.04 -6.11 -4.97
C GLN A 99 -9.97 -5.78 -6.01
N TRP A 100 -8.96 -5.04 -5.56
CA TRP A 100 -7.78 -4.65 -6.33
C TRP A 100 -7.10 -5.80 -7.06
N ASP A 101 -6.97 -6.95 -6.40
CA ASP A 101 -6.28 -8.11 -6.96
C ASP A 101 -6.98 -8.65 -8.22
N LYS A 102 -8.30 -8.47 -8.30
CA LYS A 102 -9.14 -8.90 -9.43
C LYS A 102 -9.12 -7.92 -10.60
N ILE A 103 -8.70 -6.67 -10.38
CA ILE A 103 -8.58 -5.67 -11.44
C ILE A 103 -7.32 -5.99 -12.26
N GLN A 104 -7.44 -6.00 -13.59
CA GLN A 104 -6.29 -6.02 -14.51
C GLN A 104 -6.06 -4.61 -15.02
N PRO A 105 -5.29 -3.77 -14.30
CA PRO A 105 -5.10 -2.40 -14.72
C PRO A 105 -4.19 -2.36 -15.93
N PHE A 106 -4.60 -1.63 -16.95
CA PHE A 106 -3.68 -1.00 -17.89
C PHE A 106 -4.03 0.47 -17.95
N THR A 107 -3.11 1.35 -17.55
CA THR A 107 -3.26 2.79 -17.72
C THR A 107 -1.88 3.47 -17.74
N LEU A 108 -1.84 4.79 -17.65
CA LEU A 108 -0.65 5.61 -17.80
C LEU A 108 -0.66 6.76 -16.80
N ALA A 109 0.46 7.02 -16.15
CA ALA A 109 0.71 8.28 -15.46
C ALA A 109 1.81 9.05 -16.20
N PHE A 110 1.83 10.37 -16.02
CA PHE A 110 2.90 11.22 -16.53
C PHE A 110 3.80 11.67 -15.37
N THR A 111 5.10 11.57 -15.59
CA THR A 111 6.15 11.99 -14.63
C THR A 111 6.17 13.52 -14.48
N ALA A 112 6.99 14.05 -13.57
CA ALA A 112 7.18 15.50 -13.43
C ALA A 112 7.73 16.12 -14.73
N SER A 113 8.58 15.39 -15.45
CA SER A 113 9.10 15.76 -16.78
C SER A 113 8.15 15.44 -17.93
N ASN A 114 6.90 15.08 -17.62
CA ASN A 114 5.86 14.69 -18.57
C ASN A 114 6.15 13.41 -19.37
N ASP A 115 7.08 12.55 -18.93
CA ASP A 115 7.34 11.25 -19.56
C ASP A 115 6.25 10.23 -19.22
N PRO A 116 5.94 9.29 -20.12
CA PRO A 116 5.00 8.22 -19.85
C PRO A 116 5.55 7.20 -18.85
N LEU A 117 4.78 6.93 -17.79
CA LEU A 117 4.99 5.84 -16.85
C LEU A 117 3.77 4.93 -16.84
N PHE A 118 3.88 3.80 -17.55
CA PHE A 118 2.78 2.85 -17.68
C PHE A 118 2.47 2.14 -16.36
N ILE A 119 1.20 1.74 -16.20
CA ILE A 119 0.70 1.08 -15.01
C ILE A 119 0.02 -0.21 -15.44
N TYR A 120 0.62 -1.35 -15.10
CA TYR A 120 0.12 -2.69 -15.39
C TYR A 120 0.69 -3.72 -14.41
N LYS A 121 0.09 -4.91 -14.32
CA LYS A 121 0.57 -5.99 -13.43
C LYS A 121 1.54 -6.94 -14.15
N LYS A 122 1.25 -7.25 -15.41
CA LYS A 122 2.08 -8.11 -16.28
C LYS A 122 2.33 -7.43 -17.62
N PRO A 123 3.48 -7.68 -18.29
CA PRO A 123 3.72 -7.15 -19.63
C PRO A 123 2.64 -7.50 -20.66
N THR A 124 1.94 -8.63 -20.47
CA THR A 124 0.80 -9.06 -21.30
C THR A 124 -0.44 -8.18 -21.18
N ASP A 125 -0.54 -7.39 -20.11
CA ASP A 125 -1.67 -6.47 -19.89
C ASP A 125 -1.51 -5.19 -20.74
N VAL A 126 -0.33 -4.96 -21.32
CA VAL A 126 -0.06 -3.80 -22.19
C VAL A 126 -0.71 -4.00 -23.56
N PRO A 127 -1.53 -3.05 -24.06
CA PRO A 127 -2.12 -3.13 -25.39
C PRO A 127 -1.07 -3.34 -26.48
N GLN A 128 -1.33 -4.28 -27.38
CA GLN A 128 -0.40 -4.63 -28.47
C GLN A 128 -0.07 -3.43 -29.38
N ALA A 129 -1.01 -2.49 -29.54
CA ALA A 129 -0.80 -1.26 -30.29
C ALA A 129 0.34 -0.41 -29.69
N LEU A 130 0.42 -0.29 -28.35
CA LEU A 130 1.50 0.40 -27.66
C LEU A 130 2.84 -0.31 -27.82
N VAL A 131 2.84 -1.64 -27.68
CA VAL A 131 4.07 -2.44 -27.86
C VAL A 131 4.60 -2.30 -29.29
N LYS A 132 3.71 -2.41 -30.29
CA LYS A 132 4.05 -2.20 -31.71
C LYS A 132 4.61 -0.80 -31.93
N TYR A 133 3.97 0.21 -31.35
CA TYR A 133 4.39 1.60 -31.47
C TYR A 133 5.82 1.82 -30.95
N PHE A 134 6.08 1.51 -29.67
CA PHE A 134 7.40 1.75 -29.09
C PHE A 134 8.49 0.90 -29.73
N LYS A 135 8.15 -0.30 -30.24
CA LYS A 135 9.09 -1.08 -31.05
C LYS A 135 9.50 -0.32 -32.31
N LEU A 136 8.56 0.26 -33.05
CA LEU A 136 8.86 1.09 -34.23
C LEU A 136 9.65 2.34 -33.87
N TYR A 137 9.28 3.01 -32.77
CA TYR A 137 10.00 4.18 -32.27
C TYR A 137 11.48 3.87 -31.96
N TYR A 138 11.74 2.83 -31.16
CA TYR A 138 13.11 2.45 -30.80
C TYR A 138 13.90 1.81 -31.95
N ASN A 139 13.23 1.19 -32.94
CA ASN A 139 13.86 0.78 -34.20
C ASN A 139 14.48 2.01 -34.88
N ALA A 140 13.70 3.09 -35.02
CA ALA A 140 14.14 4.31 -35.68
C ALA A 140 15.28 5.02 -34.93
N CYS A 141 15.31 4.91 -33.59
CA CYS A 141 16.38 5.45 -32.75
C CYS A 141 17.61 4.53 -32.59
N GLY A 142 17.61 3.32 -33.17
CA GLY A 142 18.72 2.36 -33.02
C GLY A 142 18.85 1.71 -31.63
N GLN A 143 17.80 1.70 -30.80
CA GLN A 143 17.82 1.24 -29.39
C GLN A 143 16.85 0.06 -29.12
N ASN A 144 16.62 -0.79 -30.12
CA ASN A 144 15.48 -1.70 -30.17
C ASN A 144 15.14 -2.52 -28.91
N LEU A 145 16.06 -3.37 -28.45
CA LEU A 145 15.76 -4.33 -27.38
C LEU A 145 15.85 -3.70 -25.99
N VAL A 146 16.79 -2.77 -25.81
CA VAL A 146 17.03 -2.10 -24.53
C VAL A 146 15.94 -1.07 -24.24
N GLY A 147 15.51 -0.31 -25.24
CA GLY A 147 14.43 0.69 -25.09
C GLY A 147 13.10 0.04 -24.70
N LEU A 148 12.68 -1.02 -25.41
CA LEU A 148 11.39 -1.65 -25.17
C LEU A 148 11.30 -2.33 -23.79
N SER A 149 12.38 -3.02 -23.37
CA SER A 149 12.44 -3.65 -22.04
C SER A 149 12.51 -2.62 -20.90
N THR A 150 13.07 -1.44 -21.15
CA THR A 150 13.07 -0.32 -20.18
C THR A 150 11.70 0.36 -20.09
N MET A 151 10.98 0.43 -21.21
CA MET A 151 9.67 1.04 -21.34
C MET A 151 8.56 0.17 -20.74
N PHE A 152 8.59 -1.13 -21.04
CA PHE A 152 7.65 -2.12 -20.55
C PHE A 152 8.36 -3.25 -19.77
N PRO A 153 9.02 -2.97 -18.64
CA PRO A 153 9.68 -3.99 -17.85
C PRO A 153 8.67 -4.92 -17.19
N ASP A 154 9.06 -6.15 -16.90
CA ASP A 154 8.32 -6.98 -15.95
C ASP A 154 8.58 -6.47 -14.53
N TYR A 155 7.57 -5.87 -13.91
CA TYR A 155 7.69 -5.31 -12.57
C TYR A 155 8.04 -6.36 -11.52
N ASN A 156 7.74 -7.64 -11.74
CA ASN A 156 8.10 -8.68 -10.77
C ASN A 156 9.61 -8.94 -10.71
N ASN A 157 10.37 -8.46 -11.70
CA ASN A 157 11.83 -8.61 -11.79
C ASN A 157 12.58 -7.34 -11.36
N LEU A 158 11.88 -6.27 -11.00
CA LEU A 158 12.51 -5.02 -10.59
C LEU A 158 12.97 -5.06 -9.12
N SER A 159 14.13 -4.47 -8.86
CA SER A 159 14.65 -4.31 -7.50
C SER A 159 14.01 -3.12 -6.78
N HIS A 160 14.22 -3.05 -5.46
CA HIS A 160 13.84 -1.89 -4.65
C HIS A 160 14.31 -0.56 -5.26
N SER A 161 15.56 -0.51 -5.71
CA SER A 161 16.16 0.70 -6.29
C SER A 161 15.57 1.03 -7.67
N ASP A 162 15.21 0.03 -8.47
CA ASP A 162 14.55 0.27 -9.76
C ASP A 162 13.16 0.87 -9.58
N PHE A 163 12.38 0.36 -8.63
CA PHE A 163 11.09 0.95 -8.25
C PHE A 163 11.25 2.36 -7.72
N PHE A 164 12.28 2.62 -6.92
CA PHE A 164 12.53 3.95 -6.38
C PHE A 164 12.87 4.95 -7.47
N VAL A 165 13.78 4.61 -8.41
CA VAL A 165 14.13 5.46 -9.55
C VAL A 165 12.88 5.82 -10.36
N LYS A 166 12.04 4.82 -10.68
CA LYS A 166 10.77 5.07 -11.37
C LYS A 166 9.82 5.95 -10.55
N SER A 167 9.69 5.72 -9.25
CA SER A 167 8.84 6.54 -8.37
C SER A 167 9.35 7.97 -8.24
N ALA A 168 10.68 8.15 -8.12
CA ALA A 168 11.34 9.43 -7.99
C ALA A 168 11.09 10.35 -9.20
N SER A 169 10.80 9.79 -10.38
CA SER A 169 10.42 10.57 -11.57
C SER A 169 9.10 11.34 -11.41
N LEU A 170 8.24 10.98 -10.45
CA LEU A 170 6.98 11.68 -10.19
C LEU A 170 7.14 13.07 -9.57
N SER A 171 8.35 13.44 -9.16
CA SER A 171 8.67 14.76 -8.61
C SER A 171 10.09 15.19 -8.98
N TYR A 172 10.41 16.46 -8.79
CA TYR A 172 11.78 16.95 -8.92
C TYR A 172 12.60 16.77 -7.64
N LYS A 173 12.10 16.01 -6.65
CA LYS A 173 12.71 15.90 -5.32
C LYS A 173 14.19 15.49 -5.39
N TYR A 174 14.46 14.48 -6.21
CA TYR A 174 15.77 13.83 -6.36
C TYR A 174 16.44 14.17 -7.69
N PHE A 175 16.13 15.33 -8.27
CA PHE A 175 16.67 15.75 -9.56
C PHE A 175 17.86 16.71 -9.41
N ASN A 176 17.64 17.89 -8.82
CA ASN A 176 18.65 18.97 -8.73
C ASN A 176 18.76 19.56 -7.33
N LYS A 177 18.49 18.77 -6.29
CA LYS A 177 18.41 19.23 -4.90
C LYS A 177 19.28 18.39 -3.98
N SER A 178 19.69 18.99 -2.86
CA SER A 178 20.44 18.31 -1.81
C SER A 178 19.47 17.63 -0.83
N ILE A 179 19.81 16.43 -0.37
CA ILE A 179 18.97 15.62 0.53
C ILE A 179 19.75 15.30 1.79
N CYS A 180 19.10 15.43 2.95
CA CYS A 180 19.66 14.92 4.19
C CYS A 180 19.52 13.39 4.24
N PRO A 181 20.60 12.62 4.46
CA PRO A 181 20.55 11.16 4.47
C PRO A 181 19.77 10.58 5.66
N LYS A 182 19.46 11.39 6.69
CA LYS A 182 18.75 10.97 7.91
C LYS A 182 17.26 11.30 7.88
N CYS A 183 16.92 12.57 7.67
CA CYS A 183 15.52 13.00 7.65
C CYS A 183 14.90 12.97 6.25
N PHE A 184 15.70 12.83 5.19
CA PHE A 184 15.27 12.89 3.78
C PHE A 184 14.58 14.22 3.41
N GLY A 185 14.86 15.26 4.20
CA GLY A 185 14.46 16.62 3.90
C GLY A 185 15.23 17.14 2.69
N GLN A 186 14.53 17.89 1.85
CA GLN A 186 15.08 18.55 0.68
C GLN A 186 15.62 19.94 1.03
N TYR A 187 16.73 20.29 0.39
CA TYR A 187 17.42 21.58 0.50
C TYR A 187 17.92 22.03 -0.87
N ASP A 188 18.27 23.31 -0.97
CA ASP A 188 18.89 23.82 -2.19
C ASP A 188 20.23 23.14 -2.47
N PHE A 189 20.55 22.95 -3.75
CA PHE A 189 21.72 22.19 -4.19
C PHE A 189 23.04 22.68 -3.59
N LYS A 190 23.16 23.99 -3.34
CA LYS A 190 24.35 24.61 -2.75
C LYS A 190 24.48 24.39 -1.25
N GLN A 191 23.38 24.09 -0.56
CA GLN A 191 23.39 23.87 0.87
C GLN A 191 24.16 22.60 1.21
N VAL A 192 24.94 22.66 2.29
CA VAL A 192 25.89 21.60 2.68
C VAL A 192 25.43 20.85 3.93
N GLU A 193 24.70 21.51 4.83
CA GLU A 193 24.27 20.93 6.11
C GLU A 193 22.76 20.98 6.31
N CYS A 194 22.26 19.96 7.02
CA CYS A 194 20.86 19.85 7.40
C CYS A 194 20.52 20.73 8.61
N ASN A 195 19.68 21.76 8.43
CA ASN A 195 19.27 22.64 9.53
C ASN A 195 18.12 22.06 10.38
N LYS A 196 17.52 20.93 9.97
CA LYS A 196 16.45 20.26 10.72
C LYS A 196 16.96 19.20 11.70
N CYS A 197 18.08 18.54 11.38
CA CYS A 197 18.64 17.48 12.23
C CYS A 197 19.52 18.10 13.32
N ALA A 198 19.39 17.62 14.55
CA ALA A 198 20.25 18.06 15.66
C ALA A 198 21.74 17.84 15.39
N SER A 199 22.09 16.80 14.63
CA SER A 199 23.46 16.46 14.24
C SER A 199 24.01 17.27 13.07
N LYS A 200 23.21 18.17 12.45
CA LYS A 200 23.57 18.94 11.25
C LYS A 200 24.25 18.10 10.15
N ASP A 201 23.68 16.93 9.87
CA ASP A 201 24.28 15.96 8.95
C ASP A 201 24.58 16.58 7.58
N LEU A 202 25.71 16.18 6.98
CA LEU A 202 26.10 16.57 5.63
C LEU A 202 25.06 16.09 4.61
N LEU A 203 24.66 16.99 3.73
CA LEU A 203 23.70 16.71 2.68
C LEU A 203 24.38 15.99 1.51
N ILE A 204 23.65 15.04 0.92
CA ILE A 204 24.06 14.33 -0.30
C ILE A 204 23.33 14.91 -1.51
N ARG A 205 24.00 14.92 -2.65
CA ARG A 205 23.52 15.53 -3.90
C ARG A 205 24.09 14.79 -5.12
N PRO A 206 23.42 14.85 -6.28
CA PRO A 206 23.97 14.27 -7.50
C PRO A 206 25.26 15.01 -7.90
N LYS A 207 26.21 14.27 -8.50
CA LYS A 207 27.51 14.82 -8.93
C LYS A 207 27.38 15.85 -10.04
N SER A 208 26.44 15.63 -10.95
CA SER A 208 26.06 16.54 -12.03
C SER A 208 24.56 16.40 -12.32
N PHE A 209 24.04 17.22 -13.22
CA PHE A 209 22.66 17.10 -13.72
C PHE A 209 22.52 16.10 -14.89
N GLY A 210 23.57 15.33 -15.19
CA GLY A 210 23.49 14.25 -16.18
C GLY A 210 22.60 13.10 -15.68
N SER A 211 21.83 12.50 -16.57
CA SER A 211 20.87 11.43 -16.26
C SER A 211 21.50 10.28 -15.47
N LYS A 212 22.72 9.88 -15.83
CA LYS A 212 23.48 8.81 -15.16
C LYS A 212 23.83 9.16 -13.71
N ASP A 213 24.29 10.39 -13.44
CA ASP A 213 24.64 10.81 -12.08
C ASP A 213 23.41 10.98 -11.19
N ILE A 214 22.30 11.43 -11.78
CA ILE A 214 21.00 11.51 -11.11
C ILE A 214 20.50 10.11 -10.75
N GLU A 215 20.58 9.14 -11.67
CA GLU A 215 20.17 7.76 -11.39
C GLU A 215 21.04 7.14 -10.29
N ILE A 216 22.37 7.33 -10.34
CA ILE A 216 23.28 6.85 -9.28
C ILE A 216 22.88 7.45 -7.93
N PHE A 217 22.60 8.75 -7.89
CA PHE A 217 22.14 9.43 -6.68
C PHE A 217 20.81 8.86 -6.17
N GLN A 218 19.83 8.65 -7.05
CA GLN A 218 18.54 8.07 -6.70
C GLN A 218 18.69 6.63 -6.17
N ARG A 219 19.60 5.83 -6.74
CA ARG A 219 19.90 4.47 -6.27
C ARG A 219 20.59 4.47 -4.89
N ASP A 220 21.47 5.43 -4.60
CA ASP A 220 22.04 5.61 -3.24
C ASP A 220 20.94 5.95 -2.22
N ILE A 221 20.04 6.87 -2.58
CA ILE A 221 18.88 7.21 -1.73
C ILE A 221 17.98 5.99 -1.50
N ALA A 222 17.69 5.23 -2.55
CA ALA A 222 16.86 4.02 -2.45
C ALA A 222 17.46 3.01 -1.45
N THR A 223 18.77 2.79 -1.53
CA THR A 223 19.48 1.88 -0.63
C THR A 223 19.32 2.30 0.83
N ARG A 224 19.39 3.61 1.11
CA ARG A 224 19.18 4.17 2.47
C ARG A 224 17.73 4.08 2.94
N LEU A 225 16.76 4.12 2.02
CA LEU A 225 15.33 4.02 2.34
C LEU A 225 14.84 2.59 2.48
N GLN A 226 15.61 1.59 2.03
CA GLN A 226 15.21 0.19 2.05
C GLN A 226 14.90 -0.32 3.47
N ASP A 227 15.57 0.23 4.49
CA ASP A 227 15.31 -0.08 5.90
C ASP A 227 14.00 0.53 6.42
N ASP A 228 13.61 1.69 5.88
CA ASP A 228 12.40 2.44 6.27
C ASP A 228 11.14 1.88 5.59
N TYR A 229 11.22 1.60 4.29
CA TYR A 229 10.11 1.14 3.48
C TYR A 229 10.57 0.31 2.30
N VAL A 230 9.85 -0.77 2.06
CA VAL A 230 10.22 -1.76 1.07
C VAL A 230 9.28 -1.67 -0.13
N LEU A 231 9.82 -1.27 -1.27
CA LEU A 231 9.11 -1.22 -2.55
C LEU A 231 8.97 -2.61 -3.20
N THR A 232 7.77 -2.89 -3.69
CA THR A 232 7.36 -4.10 -4.42
C THR A 232 6.52 -3.68 -5.64
N SER A 233 6.29 -4.58 -6.59
CA SER A 233 5.43 -4.30 -7.76
C SER A 233 4.03 -3.86 -7.33
N ASP A 234 3.46 -4.52 -6.33
CA ASP A 234 2.14 -4.20 -5.78
C ASP A 234 2.06 -2.77 -5.21
N ASN A 235 2.98 -2.39 -4.33
CA ASN A 235 2.92 -1.05 -3.74
C ASN A 235 3.31 0.05 -4.73
N PHE A 236 4.19 -0.23 -5.67
CA PHE A 236 4.54 0.69 -6.75
C PHE A 236 3.31 1.04 -7.59
N ILE A 237 2.60 0.01 -8.09
CA ILE A 237 1.38 0.19 -8.90
C ILE A 237 0.31 0.94 -8.09
N LYS A 238 0.11 0.57 -6.82
CA LYS A 238 -0.84 1.25 -5.92
C LYS A 238 -0.51 2.74 -5.75
N MET A 239 0.77 3.08 -5.55
CA MET A 239 1.22 4.48 -5.47
C MET A 239 0.96 5.26 -6.76
N LEU A 240 1.23 4.66 -7.93
CA LEU A 240 0.99 5.32 -9.22
C LEU A 240 -0.49 5.64 -9.44
N LEU A 241 -1.38 4.74 -9.02
CA LEU A 241 -2.81 4.94 -9.15
C LEU A 241 -3.37 5.93 -8.14
N ILE A 242 -2.84 5.97 -6.91
CA ILE A 242 -3.11 7.04 -5.94
C ILE A 242 -2.67 8.39 -6.54
N TYR A 243 -1.44 8.46 -7.06
CA TYR A 243 -0.91 9.65 -7.71
C TYR A 243 -1.83 10.10 -8.85
N LEU A 244 -2.22 9.21 -9.75
CA LEU A 244 -3.10 9.53 -10.87
C LEU A 244 -4.46 10.06 -10.41
N ARG A 245 -5.11 9.42 -9.41
CA ARG A 245 -6.37 9.94 -8.85
C ARG A 245 -6.24 11.35 -8.29
N VAL A 246 -5.17 11.62 -7.55
CA VAL A 246 -4.89 12.95 -7.01
C VAL A 246 -4.66 13.97 -8.13
N GLN A 247 -3.97 13.58 -9.21
CA GLN A 247 -3.77 14.45 -10.38
C GLN A 247 -5.07 14.75 -11.14
N CYS A 248 -6.04 13.83 -11.08
CA CYS A 248 -7.37 14.02 -11.66
C CYS A 248 -8.33 14.79 -10.74
N GLY A 249 -7.90 15.17 -9.52
CA GLY A 249 -8.78 15.80 -8.52
C GLY A 249 -9.84 14.86 -7.93
N ILE A 250 -9.61 13.54 -8.04
CA ILE A 250 -10.55 12.52 -7.56
C ILE A 250 -10.18 12.14 -6.11
N PRO A 251 -11.17 12.04 -5.20
CA PRO A 251 -10.97 11.54 -3.85
C PRO A 251 -10.31 10.15 -3.82
N VAL A 252 -9.34 9.98 -2.92
CA VAL A 252 -8.65 8.69 -2.73
C VAL A 252 -9.15 8.02 -1.46
N LEU A 253 -10.13 7.13 -1.59
CA LEU A 253 -10.69 6.35 -0.47
C LEU A 253 -10.25 4.90 -0.59
N ILE A 254 -9.43 4.43 0.34
CA ILE A 254 -8.83 3.09 0.34
C ILE A 254 -9.47 2.25 1.45
N MET A 255 -10.22 1.22 1.05
CA MET A 255 -10.70 0.20 1.97
C MET A 255 -9.67 -0.93 2.05
N GLY A 256 -9.47 -1.49 3.24
CA GLY A 256 -8.67 -2.71 3.41
C GLY A 256 -8.40 -3.00 4.87
N GLU A 257 -7.81 -4.14 5.17
CA GLU A 257 -7.58 -4.53 6.57
C GLU A 257 -6.57 -3.69 7.33
N THR A 258 -6.68 -3.71 8.66
CA THR A 258 -5.64 -3.14 9.51
C THR A 258 -4.31 -3.87 9.28
N GLY A 259 -3.23 -3.12 9.16
CA GLY A 259 -1.90 -3.70 8.97
C GLY A 259 -1.57 -4.19 7.54
N CYS A 260 -2.40 -3.92 6.53
CA CYS A 260 -2.05 -4.18 5.11
C CYS A 260 -1.16 -3.10 4.47
N GLY A 261 -0.70 -2.10 5.23
CA GLY A 261 0.29 -1.13 4.78
C GLY A 261 -0.24 0.20 4.23
N LYS A 262 -1.56 0.46 4.22
CA LYS A 262 -2.17 1.70 3.69
C LYS A 262 -1.49 2.99 4.18
N THR A 263 -1.41 3.18 5.50
CA THR A 263 -0.82 4.38 6.09
C THR A 263 0.67 4.52 5.76
N SER A 264 1.42 3.41 5.72
CA SER A 264 2.84 3.43 5.36
C SER A 264 3.05 3.77 3.88
N LEU A 265 2.21 3.25 3.00
CA LEU A 265 2.19 3.56 1.56
C LEU A 265 1.98 5.05 1.30
N ILE A 266 0.95 5.64 1.92
CA ILE A 266 0.64 7.08 1.77
C ILE A 266 1.79 7.94 2.31
N LYS A 267 2.33 7.60 3.49
CA LYS A 267 3.50 8.30 4.05
C LYS A 267 4.70 8.27 3.10
N PHE A 268 5.02 7.10 2.56
CA PHE A 268 6.15 6.95 1.65
C PHE A 268 5.95 7.76 0.37
N LEU A 269 4.78 7.64 -0.28
CA LEU A 269 4.46 8.41 -1.49
C LEU A 269 4.56 9.93 -1.23
N CYS A 270 3.93 10.44 -0.18
CA CYS A 270 3.89 11.88 0.07
C CYS A 270 5.27 12.42 0.47
N GLN A 271 5.88 11.83 1.49
CA GLN A 271 7.05 12.42 2.16
C GLN A 271 8.36 12.03 1.48
N LYS A 272 8.45 10.79 0.97
CA LYS A 272 9.67 10.29 0.34
C LYS A 272 9.66 10.51 -1.16
N VAL A 273 8.53 10.31 -1.86
CA VAL A 273 8.50 10.42 -3.32
C VAL A 273 8.14 11.83 -3.82
N LEU A 274 7.04 12.43 -3.34
CA LEU A 274 6.48 13.67 -3.90
C LEU A 274 6.94 14.97 -3.23
N ASP A 275 7.65 14.86 -2.11
CA ASP A 275 8.04 15.98 -1.23
C ASP A 275 6.87 16.85 -0.73
N GLN A 276 5.74 16.21 -0.46
CA GLN A 276 4.52 16.90 -0.02
C GLN A 276 4.37 16.84 1.50
N GLU A 277 3.74 17.87 2.06
CA GLU A 277 3.39 17.92 3.47
C GLU A 277 2.20 16.99 3.73
N LEU A 278 2.30 16.14 4.74
CA LEU A 278 1.29 15.13 5.05
C LEU A 278 0.85 15.24 6.51
N GLU A 279 -0.43 15.49 6.69
CA GLU A 279 -1.14 15.47 7.96
C GLU A 279 -1.99 14.20 8.07
N ILE A 280 -1.85 13.47 9.18
CA ILE A 280 -2.60 12.24 9.42
C ILE A 280 -3.59 12.49 10.54
N PHE A 281 -4.86 12.50 10.18
CA PHE A 281 -5.95 12.62 11.14
C PHE A 281 -6.51 11.23 11.43
N ARG A 282 -6.14 10.68 12.60
CA ARG A 282 -6.69 9.41 13.10
C ARG A 282 -8.10 9.64 13.64
N ILE A 283 -9.08 9.05 12.97
CA ILE A 283 -10.48 9.09 13.39
C ILE A 283 -10.75 7.93 14.34
N HIS A 284 -11.59 8.18 15.34
CA HIS A 284 -12.08 7.18 16.28
C HIS A 284 -13.46 7.60 16.80
N ALA A 285 -14.15 6.72 17.54
CA ALA A 285 -15.51 6.96 18.03
C ALA A 285 -15.67 8.28 18.83
N GLY A 286 -14.64 8.71 19.57
CA GLY A 286 -14.64 9.99 20.29
C GLY A 286 -14.40 11.26 19.45
N VAL A 287 -14.24 11.16 18.13
CA VAL A 287 -14.04 12.35 17.27
C VAL A 287 -15.41 12.93 16.89
N THR A 288 -15.73 14.10 17.46
CA THR A 288 -16.96 14.86 17.20
C THR A 288 -16.83 15.77 15.98
N ALA A 289 -17.96 16.29 15.48
CA ALA A 289 -17.99 17.27 14.39
C ALA A 289 -17.13 18.52 14.70
N ASP A 290 -17.20 19.05 15.92
CA ASP A 290 -16.42 20.23 16.33
C ASP A 290 -14.91 20.00 16.25
N ILE A 291 -14.45 18.80 16.62
CA ILE A 291 -13.03 18.43 16.51
C ILE A 291 -12.62 18.40 15.04
N ILE A 292 -13.46 17.85 14.16
CA ILE A 292 -13.22 17.81 12.72
C ILE A 292 -13.13 19.23 12.17
N ILE A 293 -14.15 20.07 12.44
CA ILE A 293 -14.20 21.47 11.98
C ILE A 293 -12.99 22.26 12.48
N LYS A 294 -12.64 22.14 13.76
CA LYS A 294 -11.47 22.82 14.33
C LYS A 294 -10.17 22.39 13.65
N LYS A 295 -9.99 21.09 13.37
CA LYS A 295 -8.82 20.57 12.65
C LYS A 295 -8.76 21.07 11.21
N MET A 296 -9.88 21.03 10.50
CA MET A 296 -9.98 21.51 9.13
C MET A 296 -9.65 23.01 9.03
N ASN A 297 -10.18 23.82 9.95
CA ASN A 297 -9.83 25.25 10.02
C ASN A 297 -8.35 25.50 10.28
N ALA A 298 -7.68 24.65 11.06
CA ALA A 298 -6.22 24.73 11.23
C ALA A 298 -5.48 24.41 9.91
N TYR A 299 -5.91 23.38 9.19
CA TYR A 299 -5.34 23.03 7.88
C TYR A 299 -5.56 24.13 6.84
N ILE A 300 -6.71 24.79 6.86
CA ILE A 300 -7.01 25.94 5.98
C ILE A 300 -6.00 27.06 6.22
N LYS A 301 -5.75 27.40 7.48
CA LYS A 301 -4.74 28.41 7.84
C LYS A 301 -3.34 28.02 7.38
N THR A 302 -2.95 26.76 7.53
CA THR A 302 -1.64 26.26 7.05
C THR A 302 -1.49 26.46 5.54
N VAL A 303 -2.51 26.09 4.76
CA VAL A 303 -2.47 26.17 3.29
C VAL A 303 -2.50 27.62 2.79
N GLN A 304 -3.20 28.51 3.50
CA GLN A 304 -3.21 29.95 3.20
C GLN A 304 -1.81 30.58 3.32
N ALA A 305 -0.93 30.02 4.15
CA ALA A 305 0.45 30.48 4.28
C ALA A 305 1.41 29.95 3.18
N TYR A 306 0.97 29.03 2.32
CA TYR A 306 1.84 28.47 1.27
C TYR A 306 2.08 29.46 0.14
N THR A 307 3.34 29.85 -0.03
CA THR A 307 3.85 30.59 -1.19
C THR A 307 4.20 29.61 -2.32
N GLY A 308 3.69 29.85 -3.53
CA GLY A 308 3.92 28.98 -4.71
C GLY A 308 2.79 28.00 -5.01
N GLU A 309 2.71 27.52 -6.25
CA GLU A 309 1.62 26.67 -6.75
C GLU A 309 1.87 25.17 -6.52
N GLU A 310 3.12 24.74 -6.38
CA GLU A 310 3.49 23.32 -6.34
C GLU A 310 3.27 22.64 -4.99
N LYS A 311 3.28 23.41 -3.90
CA LYS A 311 3.16 22.86 -2.54
C LYS A 311 1.69 22.62 -2.19
N ARG A 312 1.33 21.36 -1.92
CA ARG A 312 0.00 20.92 -1.50
C ARG A 312 0.05 20.30 -0.11
N LEU A 313 -1.03 20.48 0.66
CA LEU A 313 -1.22 19.82 1.94
C LEU A 313 -2.03 18.54 1.73
N TRP A 314 -1.41 17.40 1.99
CA TRP A 314 -2.07 16.10 1.94
C TRP A 314 -2.65 15.80 3.32
N ILE A 315 -3.93 15.49 3.37
CA ILE A 315 -4.67 15.20 4.60
C ILE A 315 -5.21 13.79 4.49
N PHE A 316 -4.71 12.90 5.35
CA PHE A 316 -5.07 11.49 5.37
C PHE A 316 -5.94 11.17 6.59
N PHE A 317 -7.22 10.88 6.35
CA PHE A 317 -8.18 10.44 7.35
C PHE A 317 -8.06 8.93 7.55
N ASP A 318 -7.33 8.52 8.58
CA ASP A 318 -7.11 7.11 8.91
C ASP A 318 -8.30 6.59 9.74
N GLU A 319 -8.79 5.39 9.41
CA GLU A 319 -9.95 4.74 10.03
C GLU A 319 -11.22 5.63 10.04
N PHE A 320 -11.49 6.34 8.94
CA PHE A 320 -12.55 7.35 8.88
C PHE A 320 -13.97 6.82 9.13
N ASN A 321 -14.22 5.52 8.94
CA ASN A 321 -15.52 4.89 9.15
C ASN A 321 -15.78 4.47 10.62
N THR A 322 -14.99 4.97 11.57
CA THR A 322 -15.15 4.72 13.01
C THR A 322 -15.90 5.84 13.75
N THR A 323 -16.33 6.90 13.06
CA THR A 323 -17.11 8.02 13.61
C THR A 323 -18.52 8.09 13.01
N THR A 324 -19.49 8.60 13.77
CA THR A 324 -20.85 8.95 13.30
C THR A 324 -20.85 10.08 12.27
N ASN A 325 -19.82 10.93 12.28
CA ASN A 325 -19.75 12.15 11.47
C ASN A 325 -19.33 11.87 10.02
N ILE A 326 -19.71 10.71 9.46
CA ILE A 326 -19.28 10.30 8.12
C ILE A 326 -19.84 11.20 7.01
N GLY A 327 -21.01 11.82 7.24
CA GLY A 327 -21.58 12.82 6.33
C GLY A 327 -20.66 14.03 6.15
N LEU A 328 -20.15 14.58 7.25
CA LEU A 328 -19.19 15.69 7.23
C LEU A 328 -17.88 15.30 6.55
N LEU A 329 -17.38 14.08 6.81
CA LEU A 329 -16.17 13.58 6.15
C LEU A 329 -16.36 13.37 4.65
N LYS A 330 -17.55 12.91 4.22
CA LYS A 330 -17.92 12.81 2.81
C LYS A 330 -17.98 14.19 2.16
N GLU A 331 -18.55 15.18 2.83
CA GLU A 331 -18.57 16.57 2.35
C GLU A 331 -17.15 17.07 2.09
N ILE A 332 -16.27 16.93 3.09
CA ILE A 332 -14.87 17.37 3.00
C ILE A 332 -14.11 16.63 1.88
N MET A 333 -14.17 15.29 1.86
CA MET A 333 -13.33 14.49 0.98
C MET A 333 -13.85 14.44 -0.45
N CYS A 334 -15.17 14.34 -0.65
CA CYS A 334 -15.79 14.12 -1.96
C CYS A 334 -16.30 15.41 -2.60
N GLU A 335 -16.95 16.29 -1.82
CA GLU A 335 -17.56 17.53 -2.34
C GLU A 335 -16.62 18.72 -2.22
N ARG A 336 -15.53 18.57 -1.46
CA ARG A 336 -14.54 19.61 -1.19
C ARG A 336 -15.17 20.86 -0.59
N THR A 337 -16.15 20.69 0.30
CA THR A 337 -16.71 21.78 1.11
C THR A 337 -16.61 21.47 2.60
N LEU A 338 -16.71 22.52 3.42
CA LEU A 338 -16.83 22.41 4.87
C LEU A 338 -17.98 23.32 5.30
N LEU A 339 -19.10 22.71 5.72
CA LEU A 339 -20.32 23.43 6.08
C LEU A 339 -20.86 24.30 4.92
N GLY A 340 -20.76 23.78 3.70
CA GLY A 340 -21.18 24.46 2.47
C GLY A 340 -20.13 25.35 1.82
N GLU A 341 -19.05 25.72 2.53
CA GLU A 341 -18.01 26.60 2.00
C GLU A 341 -16.92 25.82 1.26
N PRO A 342 -16.46 26.28 0.08
CA PRO A 342 -15.47 25.57 -0.72
C PRO A 342 -14.10 25.52 -0.04
N LEU A 343 -13.47 24.34 -0.07
CA LEU A 343 -12.13 24.13 0.47
C LEU A 343 -11.03 24.54 -0.53
N PRO A 344 -9.88 25.08 -0.07
CA PRO A 344 -8.78 25.48 -0.94
C PRO A 344 -8.28 24.37 -1.88
N ASN A 345 -8.00 24.70 -3.15
CA ASN A 345 -7.52 23.76 -4.16
C ASN A 345 -6.18 23.09 -3.82
N LYS A 346 -5.36 23.74 -2.98
CA LYS A 346 -4.07 23.21 -2.51
C LYS A 346 -4.18 22.07 -1.50
N MET A 347 -5.40 21.69 -1.08
CA MET A 347 -5.64 20.53 -0.23
C MET A 347 -5.89 19.26 -1.02
N VAL A 348 -5.26 18.16 -0.62
CA VAL A 348 -5.50 16.82 -1.17
C VAL A 348 -6.04 15.94 -0.06
N PHE A 349 -7.19 15.31 -0.29
CA PHE A 349 -7.86 14.46 0.70
C PHE A 349 -7.74 12.99 0.35
N LEU A 350 -7.32 12.22 1.35
CA LEU A 350 -7.19 10.77 1.28
C LEU A 350 -7.87 10.17 2.50
N GLY A 351 -8.52 9.03 2.35
CA GLY A 351 -9.18 8.32 3.43
C GLY A 351 -8.81 6.85 3.43
N ALA A 352 -8.64 6.26 4.60
CA ALA A 352 -8.61 4.82 4.78
C ALA A 352 -9.73 4.34 5.70
N CYS A 353 -10.36 3.23 5.32
CA CYS A 353 -11.39 2.58 6.12
C CYS A 353 -11.14 1.08 6.24
N ASN A 354 -11.68 0.48 7.31
CA ASN A 354 -11.70 -0.96 7.48
C ASN A 354 -12.99 -1.52 6.88
N PRO A 355 -12.97 -2.68 6.20
CA PRO A 355 -14.18 -3.26 5.64
C PRO A 355 -15.15 -3.69 6.74
N ARG A 356 -16.45 -3.67 6.43
CA ARG A 356 -17.50 -4.09 7.36
C ARG A 356 -17.61 -5.61 7.30
N ARG A 357 -17.24 -6.30 8.39
CA ARG A 357 -17.29 -7.76 8.48
C ARG A 357 -18.05 -8.25 9.69
N GLN A 358 -18.78 -9.34 9.51
CA GLN A 358 -19.40 -10.09 10.59
C GLN A 358 -18.43 -11.17 11.13
N LYS A 359 -18.42 -11.35 12.45
CA LYS A 359 -17.78 -12.44 13.19
C LYS A 359 -18.32 -13.77 12.71
N THR A 360 -17.42 -14.73 12.54
CA THR A 360 -17.80 -16.13 12.27
C THR A 360 -18.48 -16.75 13.49
N ALA A 361 -19.35 -17.74 13.26
CA ALA A 361 -20.06 -18.44 14.33
C ALA A 361 -19.11 -19.08 15.37
N GLN A 362 -17.93 -19.52 14.94
CA GLN A 362 -16.87 -20.06 15.81
C GLN A 362 -16.31 -18.99 16.77
N LEU A 363 -16.08 -17.77 16.31
CA LEU A 363 -15.65 -16.66 17.18
C LEU A 363 -16.73 -16.26 18.18
N ILE A 364 -18.01 -16.31 17.78
CA ILE A 364 -19.14 -16.04 18.67
C ILE A 364 -19.24 -17.11 19.76
N GLN A 365 -19.00 -18.39 19.41
CA GLN A 365 -18.96 -19.49 20.40
C GLN A 365 -17.75 -19.38 21.34
N ASN A 366 -16.57 -19.04 20.83
CA ASN A 366 -15.36 -18.84 21.64
C ASN A 366 -15.49 -17.64 22.58
N ASP A 367 -16.08 -16.52 22.13
CA ASP A 367 -16.37 -15.33 22.98
C ASP A 367 -17.27 -15.70 24.18
N ASN A 368 -18.18 -16.67 24.01
CA ASN A 368 -19.11 -17.12 25.05
C ASN A 368 -18.50 -18.13 26.04
N ALA A 369 -17.36 -18.74 25.71
CA ALA A 369 -16.72 -19.79 26.51
C ALA A 369 -15.71 -19.27 27.55
N HIS A 370 -15.42 -17.96 27.60
CA HIS A 370 -14.33 -17.42 28.41
C HIS A 370 -14.79 -16.43 29.49
N VAL A 371 -14.56 -16.79 30.76
CA VAL A 371 -14.78 -15.95 31.96
C VAL A 371 -13.41 -15.47 32.48
N GLY A 372 -12.99 -14.28 32.07
CA GLY A 372 -11.75 -13.64 32.53
C GLY A 372 -11.75 -12.13 32.25
N LEU A 373 -10.85 -11.38 32.91
CA LEU A 373 -10.74 -9.91 32.86
C LEU A 373 -10.83 -9.40 31.42
N ARG A 374 -12.04 -8.90 31.09
CA ARG A 374 -12.39 -8.41 29.77
C ARG A 374 -11.45 -7.26 29.41
N LYS A 375 -10.81 -7.30 28.23
CA LYS A 375 -10.14 -6.12 27.67
C LYS A 375 -11.21 -5.05 27.40
N ASN A 376 -11.49 -4.24 28.42
CA ASN A 376 -12.54 -3.23 28.52
C ASN A 376 -12.51 -2.12 27.45
N ARG A 377 -11.65 -2.18 26.43
CA ARG A 377 -11.67 -1.23 25.32
C ARG A 377 -12.84 -1.46 24.35
N TYR A 378 -13.22 -2.72 24.13
CA TYR A 378 -14.33 -3.07 23.23
C TYR A 378 -15.69 -3.05 23.93
N GLU A 379 -15.76 -3.37 25.22
CA GLU A 379 -17.03 -3.36 25.95
C GLU A 379 -17.51 -1.97 26.39
N MET A 380 -16.60 -1.02 26.58
CA MET A 380 -17.02 0.35 26.90
C MET A 380 -17.60 1.08 25.66
N GLN A 381 -17.24 0.65 24.45
CA GLN A 381 -17.89 1.09 23.20
C GLN A 381 -19.24 0.38 22.94
N LYS A 382 -19.46 -0.80 23.53
CA LYS A 382 -20.73 -1.56 23.51
C LYS A 382 -21.88 -0.82 24.20
N LEU A 383 -21.58 -0.01 25.22
CA LEU A 383 -22.61 0.68 26.04
C LEU A 383 -23.08 2.03 25.46
N LEU A 384 -22.32 2.62 24.54
CA LEU A 384 -22.67 3.93 23.96
C LEU A 384 -23.70 3.82 22.81
N TRP A 385 -24.03 2.61 22.35
CA TRP A 385 -24.86 2.38 21.16
C TRP A 385 -25.80 1.19 21.38
N ALA A 386 -27.05 1.46 21.77
CA ALA A 386 -28.11 0.46 21.90
C ALA A 386 -28.59 -0.16 20.54
N GLY A 387 -27.79 -0.06 19.47
CA GLY A 387 -28.16 -0.47 18.11
C GLY A 387 -27.02 -1.04 17.26
N THR A 388 -25.87 -1.39 17.82
CA THR A 388 -24.83 -2.11 17.06
C THR A 388 -25.18 -3.60 16.97
N ASP A 389 -25.15 -4.14 15.75
CA ASP A 389 -25.18 -5.58 15.51
C ASP A 389 -23.94 -6.21 16.14
N GLN A 390 -24.14 -6.97 17.23
CA GLN A 390 -23.10 -7.65 18.02
C GLN A 390 -22.25 -8.61 17.17
N ARG A 391 -22.70 -8.91 15.95
CA ARG A 391 -22.00 -9.74 14.98
C ARG A 391 -20.85 -9.03 14.28
N LEU A 392 -20.61 -7.72 14.40
CA LEU A 392 -19.51 -7.10 13.63
C LEU A 392 -18.12 -7.29 14.28
N LEU A 393 -17.09 -7.57 13.45
CA LEU A 393 -15.67 -7.68 13.85
C LEU A 393 -15.08 -6.32 14.26
N TYR A 394 -15.58 -5.22 13.65
CA TYR A 394 -15.19 -3.84 13.93
C TYR A 394 -16.41 -2.94 14.11
N THR A 395 -16.30 -1.95 15.01
CA THR A 395 -17.31 -0.89 15.18
C THR A 395 -17.21 0.12 14.04
N VAL A 396 -17.77 -0.22 12.87
CA VAL A 396 -17.77 0.66 11.69
C VAL A 396 -19.17 1.13 11.31
N VAL A 397 -19.27 2.41 10.95
CA VAL A 397 -20.48 3.06 10.45
C VAL A 397 -20.64 2.77 8.96
N PRO A 398 -21.85 2.44 8.46
CA PRO A 398 -22.10 2.31 7.03
C PRO A 398 -21.73 3.59 6.28
N MET A 399 -21.09 3.43 5.11
CA MET A 399 -20.69 4.56 4.28
C MET A 399 -21.85 5.00 3.37
N PRO A 400 -22.00 6.31 3.12
CA PRO A 400 -22.94 6.81 2.12
C PRO A 400 -22.69 6.21 0.74
N GLU A 401 -23.75 5.94 -0.01
CA GLU A 401 -23.66 5.26 -1.31
C GLU A 401 -22.79 6.01 -2.32
N THR A 402 -22.94 7.33 -2.43
CA THR A 402 -22.13 8.17 -3.31
C THR A 402 -20.64 8.14 -2.97
N MET A 403 -20.30 7.84 -1.70
CA MET A 403 -18.92 7.70 -1.26
C MET A 403 -18.30 6.38 -1.76
N LEU A 404 -19.11 5.32 -1.91
CA LEU A 404 -18.66 4.00 -2.39
C LEU A 404 -18.13 4.04 -3.83
N GLU A 405 -18.57 5.00 -4.64
CA GLU A 405 -18.10 5.18 -6.02
C GLU A 405 -16.61 5.57 -6.09
N TYR A 406 -16.09 6.17 -5.01
CA TYR A 406 -14.69 6.53 -4.87
C TYR A 406 -13.85 5.46 -4.17
N ILE A 407 -14.49 4.49 -3.49
CA ILE A 407 -13.79 3.49 -2.68
C ILE A 407 -13.06 2.51 -3.57
N TRP A 408 -11.85 2.22 -3.14
CA TRP A 408 -11.01 1.19 -3.72
C TRP A 408 -10.64 0.16 -2.68
N ASP A 409 -11.06 -1.09 -2.90
CA ASP A 409 -10.77 -2.17 -1.96
C ASP A 409 -9.41 -2.80 -2.25
N TYR A 410 -8.44 -2.51 -1.38
CA TYR A 410 -7.16 -3.22 -1.35
C TYR A 410 -7.31 -4.65 -0.83
N GLY A 411 -8.44 -4.96 -0.20
CA GLY A 411 -8.77 -6.27 0.32
C GLY A 411 -7.77 -6.74 1.37
N TYR A 412 -7.46 -8.03 1.26
CA TYR A 412 -6.45 -8.73 2.02
C TYR A 412 -5.22 -8.90 1.14
N LEU A 413 -4.06 -9.07 1.77
CA LEU A 413 -2.91 -9.56 1.04
C LEU A 413 -3.20 -11.01 0.65
N ASN A 414 -3.31 -11.28 -0.65
CA ASN A 414 -3.29 -12.66 -1.13
C ASN A 414 -1.96 -13.34 -0.76
N GLU A 415 -1.95 -14.67 -0.73
CA GLU A 415 -0.79 -15.43 -0.25
C GLU A 415 0.50 -15.14 -1.02
N THR A 416 0.41 -14.93 -2.35
CA THR A 416 1.55 -14.59 -3.20
C THR A 416 2.11 -13.21 -2.87
N THR A 417 1.25 -12.20 -2.75
CA THR A 417 1.64 -10.83 -2.41
C THR A 417 2.18 -10.76 -0.99
N GLU A 418 1.56 -11.46 -0.03
CA GLU A 418 2.08 -11.57 1.33
C GLU A 418 3.46 -12.22 1.36
N LEU A 419 3.66 -13.31 0.61
CA LEU A 419 4.95 -13.96 0.49
C LEU A 419 6.03 -12.99 -0.01
N ASP A 420 5.72 -12.15 -1.00
CA ASP A 420 6.66 -11.17 -1.52
C ASP A 420 6.95 -10.06 -0.51
N TYR A 421 5.94 -9.60 0.25
CA TYR A 421 6.17 -8.71 1.38
C TYR A 421 7.06 -9.34 2.45
N ILE A 422 6.80 -10.60 2.85
CA ILE A 422 7.62 -11.31 3.86
C ILE A 422 9.07 -11.42 3.39
N LYS A 423 9.31 -11.92 2.17
CA LYS A 423 10.66 -11.98 1.58
C LYS A 423 11.35 -10.63 1.69
N THR A 424 10.68 -9.59 1.22
CA THR A 424 11.34 -8.29 1.08
C THR A 424 11.52 -7.59 2.43
N MET A 425 10.60 -7.78 3.39
CA MET A 425 10.75 -7.30 4.77
C MET A 425 11.88 -8.00 5.53
N LEU A 426 12.11 -9.29 5.27
CA LEU A 426 13.20 -10.04 5.90
C LEU A 426 14.58 -9.61 5.41
N LEU A 427 14.70 -8.83 4.33
CA LEU A 427 15.97 -8.22 3.93
C LEU A 427 16.48 -7.21 4.97
N ARG A 428 15.60 -6.67 5.83
CA ARG A 428 15.95 -5.81 6.97
C ARG A 428 16.56 -6.59 8.15
N CYS A 429 16.49 -7.92 8.12
CA CYS A 429 17.08 -8.77 9.14
C CYS A 429 18.58 -8.94 8.84
N LYS A 430 19.44 -8.32 9.65
CA LYS A 430 20.89 -8.31 9.44
C LYS A 430 21.44 -9.73 9.28
N TYR A 431 22.24 -9.97 8.24
CA TYR A 431 22.89 -11.24 7.91
C TYR A 431 21.97 -12.42 7.58
N LEU A 432 20.65 -12.34 7.79
CA LEU A 432 19.73 -13.48 7.59
C LEU A 432 19.74 -13.97 6.13
N SER A 433 19.73 -13.06 5.17
CA SER A 433 19.74 -13.37 3.73
C SER A 433 21.02 -14.07 3.27
N ASN A 434 22.13 -13.95 4.00
CA ASN A 434 23.38 -14.65 3.70
C ASN A 434 23.23 -16.16 3.91
N PHE A 435 22.35 -16.58 4.84
CA PHE A 435 22.07 -17.98 5.14
C PHE A 435 20.81 -18.44 4.40
N LYS A 436 20.92 -18.69 3.09
CA LYS A 436 19.78 -19.00 2.20
C LYS A 436 18.83 -20.08 2.72
N VAL A 437 19.36 -21.13 3.36
CA VAL A 437 18.54 -22.22 3.93
C VAL A 437 17.65 -21.70 5.06
N ILE A 438 18.23 -20.99 6.02
CA ILE A 438 17.50 -20.40 7.15
C ILE A 438 16.55 -19.31 6.67
N TYR A 439 16.98 -18.44 5.76
CA TYR A 439 16.16 -17.40 5.18
C TYR A 439 14.87 -17.96 4.55
N ASN A 440 15.01 -18.98 3.70
CA ASN A 440 13.87 -19.65 3.07
C ASN A 440 12.99 -20.41 4.08
N LEU A 441 13.58 -21.01 5.11
CA LEU A 441 12.84 -21.61 6.21
C LEU A 441 12.01 -20.56 6.95
N MET A 442 12.60 -19.41 7.32
CA MET A 442 11.90 -18.35 8.05
C MET A 442 10.76 -17.74 7.25
N ILE A 443 10.92 -17.57 5.93
CA ILE A 443 9.82 -17.14 5.05
C ILE A 443 8.62 -18.10 5.18
N ARG A 444 8.87 -19.42 5.06
CA ARG A 444 7.83 -20.44 5.16
C ARG A 444 7.19 -20.48 6.53
N LEU A 445 8.00 -20.43 7.60
CA LEU A 445 7.50 -20.44 8.97
C LEU A 445 6.60 -19.23 9.26
N LEU A 446 7.00 -18.03 8.85
CA LEU A 446 6.20 -16.82 9.04
C LEU A 446 4.89 -16.88 8.26
N LEU A 447 4.91 -17.31 6.99
CA LEU A 447 3.71 -17.46 6.19
C LEU A 447 2.75 -18.50 6.80
N GLN A 448 3.27 -19.64 7.24
CA GLN A 448 2.46 -20.69 7.86
C GLN A 448 1.95 -20.30 9.25
N SER A 449 2.68 -19.45 9.97
CA SER A 449 2.24 -18.89 11.25
C SER A 449 1.07 -17.93 11.05
N GLN A 450 1.17 -17.04 10.06
CA GLN A 450 0.07 -16.16 9.66
C GLN A 450 -1.17 -17.01 9.29
N ASN A 451 -1.02 -17.98 8.38
CA ASN A 451 -2.11 -18.85 7.97
C ASN A 451 -2.72 -19.66 9.12
N HIS A 452 -1.91 -20.11 10.08
CA HIS A 452 -2.43 -20.81 11.27
C HIS A 452 -3.35 -19.89 12.10
N PHE A 453 -2.92 -18.66 12.39
CA PHE A 453 -3.74 -17.70 13.14
C PHE A 453 -5.04 -17.33 12.40
N ARG A 454 -4.99 -17.21 11.07
CA ARG A 454 -6.20 -16.99 10.26
C ARG A 454 -7.22 -18.13 10.34
N GLN A 455 -6.75 -19.36 10.54
CA GLN A 455 -7.61 -20.55 10.65
C GLN A 455 -8.27 -20.66 12.02
N ILE A 456 -7.56 -20.28 13.10
CA ILE A 456 -8.06 -20.40 14.48
C ILE A 456 -8.88 -19.19 14.94
N GLU A 457 -8.56 -18.00 14.43
CA GLU A 457 -9.21 -16.73 14.79
C GLU A 457 -9.96 -16.18 13.57
N ASP A 458 -9.38 -15.18 12.88
CA ASP A 458 -9.91 -14.57 11.66
C ASP A 458 -8.76 -14.06 10.78
N ALA A 459 -9.05 -13.78 9.51
CA ALA A 459 -8.11 -13.18 8.58
C ALA A 459 -7.47 -11.87 9.08
N SER A 460 -8.15 -11.13 9.97
CA SER A 460 -7.66 -9.88 10.58
C SER A 460 -6.80 -10.05 11.84
N SER A 461 -6.69 -11.26 12.39
CA SER A 461 -5.92 -11.56 13.61
C SER A 461 -4.42 -11.27 13.47
N VAL A 462 -3.93 -11.29 12.24
CA VAL A 462 -2.53 -11.19 11.90
C VAL A 462 -2.33 -10.33 10.65
N SER A 463 -1.19 -9.65 10.59
CA SER A 463 -0.87 -8.73 9.50
C SER A 463 0.63 -8.57 9.30
N LEU A 464 1.03 -7.73 8.34
CA LEU A 464 2.44 -7.34 8.16
C LEU A 464 3.04 -6.66 9.40
N ARG A 465 2.21 -6.18 10.35
CA ARG A 465 2.72 -5.67 11.65
C ARG A 465 3.38 -6.76 12.48
N ASP A 466 2.93 -8.01 12.37
CA ASP A 466 3.54 -9.15 13.07
C ASP A 466 4.87 -9.54 12.41
N ILE A 467 4.96 -9.43 11.08
CA ILE A 467 6.22 -9.61 10.34
C ILE A 467 7.22 -8.49 10.69
N ASP A 468 6.77 -7.24 10.76
CA ASP A 468 7.64 -6.13 11.19
C ASP A 468 8.11 -6.30 12.64
N ARG A 469 7.22 -6.77 13.54
CA ARG A 469 7.59 -7.13 14.92
C ARG A 469 8.64 -8.23 14.93
N PHE A 470 8.48 -9.26 14.11
CA PHE A 470 9.48 -10.32 13.95
C PHE A 470 10.84 -9.73 13.56
N CYS A 471 10.91 -8.89 12.52
CA CYS A 471 12.18 -8.28 12.08
C CYS A 471 12.85 -7.45 13.18
N ARG A 472 12.06 -6.67 13.94
CA ARG A 472 12.57 -5.88 15.07
C ARG A 472 13.13 -6.77 16.18
N LEU A 473 12.37 -7.79 16.59
CA LEU A 473 12.79 -8.72 17.62
C LEU A 473 14.02 -9.52 17.18
N TYR A 474 14.03 -10.02 15.94
CA TYR A 474 15.18 -10.71 15.37
C TYR A 474 16.45 -9.88 15.48
N ASN A 475 16.43 -8.64 14.99
CA ASN A 475 17.60 -7.76 15.01
C ASN A 475 18.05 -7.46 16.44
N TRP A 476 17.10 -7.27 17.37
CA TRP A 476 17.40 -7.08 18.79
C TRP A 476 18.03 -8.32 19.43
N PHE A 477 17.48 -9.52 19.18
CA PHE A 477 18.04 -10.77 19.70
C PHE A 477 19.40 -11.07 19.12
N LEU A 478 19.61 -10.84 17.82
CA LEU A 478 20.92 -11.05 17.20
C LEU A 478 21.98 -10.17 17.87
N GLU A 479 21.69 -8.89 18.04
CA GLU A 479 22.59 -7.95 18.73
C GLU A 479 22.84 -8.38 20.18
N SER A 480 21.78 -8.72 20.92
CA SER A 480 21.87 -9.19 22.30
C SER A 480 22.66 -10.50 22.44
N ILE A 481 22.57 -11.42 21.47
CA ILE A 481 23.34 -12.67 21.48
C ILE A 481 24.81 -12.39 21.17
N ARG A 482 25.11 -11.48 20.21
CA ARG A 482 26.48 -11.07 19.90
C ARG A 482 27.18 -10.44 21.10
N GLN A 483 26.51 -9.50 21.79
CA GLN A 483 27.05 -8.83 22.97
C GLN A 483 27.31 -9.77 24.16
N ARG A 484 26.51 -10.83 24.28
CA ARG A 484 26.66 -11.86 25.34
C ARG A 484 27.58 -13.01 24.93
N GLY A 485 28.00 -13.07 23.67
CA GLY A 485 28.91 -14.07 23.16
C GLY A 485 30.33 -13.80 23.64
N THR A 486 31.10 -14.86 23.92
CA THR A 486 32.52 -14.76 24.28
C THR A 486 33.44 -14.57 23.07
N GLN A 487 32.89 -14.57 21.86
CA GLN A 487 33.64 -14.34 20.61
C GLN A 487 33.56 -12.86 20.25
N GLU A 488 34.47 -12.06 20.81
CA GLU A 488 34.72 -10.71 20.32
C GLU A 488 35.28 -10.78 18.89
N ASN A 489 34.79 -9.90 18.02
CA ASN A 489 35.36 -9.60 16.68
C ASN A 489 35.27 -10.69 15.59
N LEU A 490 34.09 -11.28 15.36
CA LEU A 490 33.78 -11.84 14.04
C LEU A 490 32.94 -10.82 13.22
N ASP A 491 33.42 -10.47 12.03
CA ASP A 491 32.72 -9.60 11.07
C ASP A 491 31.33 -10.16 10.72
N ASN A 492 31.20 -11.49 10.69
CA ASN A 492 29.96 -12.21 10.46
C ASN A 492 29.56 -13.06 11.68
N PRO A 493 28.30 -12.96 12.16
CA PRO A 493 27.82 -13.79 13.26
C PRO A 493 27.76 -15.27 12.85
N PRO A 494 28.04 -16.21 13.77
CA PRO A 494 27.84 -17.63 13.52
C PRO A 494 26.39 -17.97 13.13
N GLU A 495 26.21 -18.98 12.29
CA GLU A 495 24.88 -19.45 11.86
C GLU A 495 23.97 -19.80 13.06
N THR A 496 24.55 -20.29 14.15
CA THR A 496 23.82 -20.60 15.39
C THR A 496 23.18 -19.37 16.03
N TYR A 497 23.78 -18.18 15.89
CA TYR A 497 23.23 -16.93 16.43
C TYR A 497 22.02 -16.49 15.61
N ILE A 498 22.13 -16.63 14.28
CA ILE A 498 21.06 -16.36 13.32
C ILE A 498 19.87 -17.28 13.57
N HIS A 499 20.13 -18.57 13.77
CA HIS A 499 19.12 -19.57 14.11
C HIS A 499 18.40 -19.17 15.41
N ARG A 500 19.14 -18.99 16.51
CA ARG A 500 18.58 -18.65 17.83
C ARG A 500 17.76 -17.36 17.80
N ALA A 501 18.28 -16.28 17.20
CA ALA A 501 17.56 -15.02 17.09
C ALA A 501 16.24 -15.18 16.31
N SER A 502 16.25 -15.96 15.23
CA SER A 502 15.06 -16.23 14.41
C SER A 502 13.99 -16.98 15.18
N PHE A 503 14.33 -18.08 15.85
CA PHE A 503 13.32 -18.87 16.57
C PHE A 503 12.74 -18.16 17.78
N ILE A 504 13.56 -17.44 18.55
CA ILE A 504 13.06 -16.67 19.70
C ILE A 504 12.09 -15.57 19.22
N ALA A 505 12.45 -14.85 18.15
CA ALA A 505 11.57 -13.84 17.55
C ALA A 505 10.25 -14.45 17.04
N LEU A 506 10.29 -15.61 16.39
CA LEU A 506 9.10 -16.32 15.90
C LEU A 506 8.18 -16.72 17.06
N MET A 507 8.73 -17.31 18.12
CA MET A 507 7.94 -17.77 19.27
C MET A 507 7.28 -16.58 20.00
N LEU A 508 7.98 -15.46 20.18
CA LEU A 508 7.42 -14.24 20.77
C LEU A 508 6.35 -13.58 19.90
N CYS A 509 6.44 -13.70 18.58
CA CYS A 509 5.43 -13.15 17.69
C CYS A 509 4.15 -13.98 17.64
N TYR A 510 4.24 -15.31 17.80
CA TYR A 510 3.12 -16.22 17.52
C TYR A 510 2.82 -17.17 18.68
N TYR A 511 3.77 -18.02 19.10
CA TYR A 511 3.53 -19.06 20.12
C TYR A 511 2.95 -18.51 21.43
N PHE A 512 3.55 -17.46 21.98
CA PHE A 512 3.10 -16.88 23.25
C PHE A 512 1.79 -16.07 23.16
N ARG A 513 1.23 -15.86 21.95
CA ARG A 513 -0.10 -15.28 21.79
C ARG A 513 -1.22 -16.30 21.99
N LEU A 514 -0.92 -17.60 21.88
CA LEU A 514 -1.90 -18.67 22.00
C LEU A 514 -2.26 -18.88 23.47
N HIS A 515 -3.56 -18.95 23.75
CA HIS A 515 -4.10 -18.91 25.12
C HIS A 515 -4.26 -20.30 25.75
N SER A 516 -4.41 -21.37 24.96
CA SER A 516 -4.50 -22.74 25.47
C SER A 516 -3.27 -23.56 25.09
N ASP A 517 -2.95 -24.56 25.92
CA ASP A 517 -1.83 -25.45 25.66
C ASP A 517 -2.11 -26.37 24.46
N GLU A 518 -3.36 -26.73 24.21
CA GLU A 518 -3.79 -27.45 23.00
C GLU A 518 -3.46 -26.69 21.71
N LEU A 519 -3.76 -25.38 21.67
CA LEU A 519 -3.43 -24.54 20.52
C LEU A 519 -1.91 -24.37 20.36
N LYS A 520 -1.19 -24.21 21.48
CA LYS A 520 0.27 -24.15 21.49
C LYS A 520 0.89 -25.44 20.93
N ASP A 521 0.40 -26.61 21.33
CA ASP A 521 0.89 -27.90 20.87
C ASP A 521 0.60 -28.10 19.38
N ALA A 522 -0.61 -27.74 18.92
CA ALA A 522 -0.97 -27.77 17.51
C ALA A 522 -0.04 -26.88 16.67
N TYR A 523 0.25 -25.67 17.15
CA TYR A 523 1.16 -24.74 16.49
C TYR A 523 2.60 -25.28 16.46
N VAL A 524 3.13 -25.76 17.59
CA VAL A 524 4.48 -26.33 17.67
C VAL A 524 4.63 -27.52 16.74
N LYS A 525 3.63 -28.42 16.68
CA LYS A 525 3.64 -29.56 15.76
C LYS A 525 3.73 -29.11 14.30
N LYS A 526 2.95 -28.09 13.91
CA LYS A 526 2.97 -27.53 12.55
C LYS A 526 4.32 -26.91 12.19
N ILE A 527 4.91 -26.11 13.10
CA ILE A 527 6.23 -25.50 12.91
C ILE A 527 7.33 -26.56 12.83
N TYR A 528 7.27 -27.58 13.70
CA TYR A 528 8.23 -28.68 13.72
C TYR A 528 8.25 -29.46 12.41
N THR A 529 7.08 -29.81 11.85
CA THR A 529 6.99 -30.50 10.56
C THR A 529 7.71 -29.74 9.45
N ILE A 530 7.48 -28.42 9.35
CA ILE A 530 8.13 -27.57 8.33
C ILE A 530 9.65 -27.50 8.55
N MET A 531 10.11 -27.47 9.80
CA MET A 531 11.53 -27.47 10.14
C MET A 531 12.21 -28.80 9.78
N ALA A 532 11.57 -29.93 10.09
CA ALA A 532 12.08 -31.27 9.81
C ALA A 532 12.29 -31.51 8.30
N GLU A 533 11.38 -31.02 7.45
CA GLU A 533 11.50 -31.09 5.99
C GLU A 533 12.76 -30.39 5.43
N LYS A 534 13.27 -29.37 6.14
CA LYS A 534 14.37 -28.51 5.66
C LYS A 534 15.67 -28.68 6.40
N ILE A 535 15.61 -29.18 7.63
CA ILE A 535 16.76 -29.46 8.47
C ILE A 535 16.55 -30.85 9.09
N PRO A 536 16.85 -31.94 8.35
CA PRO A 536 16.60 -33.31 8.80
C PRO A 536 17.31 -33.69 10.10
N SER A 537 18.38 -32.97 10.48
CA SER A 537 19.06 -33.15 11.77
C SER A 537 18.20 -32.78 12.97
N ILE A 538 17.12 -32.01 12.80
CA ILE A 538 16.17 -31.64 13.87
C ILE A 538 15.32 -32.84 14.30
N GLU A 539 15.07 -33.81 13.42
CA GLU A 539 14.35 -35.04 13.78
C GLU A 539 15.06 -35.88 14.83
N LYS A 540 16.39 -35.70 14.95
CA LYS A 540 17.22 -36.38 15.95
C LYS A 540 17.17 -35.73 17.33
N VAL A 541 16.45 -34.60 17.49
CA VAL A 541 16.33 -33.88 18.76
C VAL A 541 14.84 -33.77 19.16
N PRO A 542 14.29 -34.75 19.89
CA PRO A 542 12.93 -34.68 20.41
C PRO A 542 12.74 -33.40 21.23
N ASN A 543 11.58 -32.74 21.06
CA ASN A 543 11.26 -31.49 21.76
C ASN A 543 12.25 -30.33 21.52
N TYR A 544 12.96 -30.28 20.39
CA TYR A 544 13.93 -29.22 20.05
C TYR A 544 13.42 -27.79 20.33
N LEU A 545 12.20 -27.47 19.90
CA LEU A 545 11.61 -26.15 20.11
C LEU A 545 11.33 -25.87 21.60
N ILE A 546 10.77 -26.85 22.30
CA ILE A 546 10.47 -26.73 23.73
C ILE A 546 11.77 -26.68 24.54
N SER A 547 12.81 -27.46 24.19
CA SER A 547 14.11 -27.44 24.87
C SER A 547 14.89 -26.15 24.60
N CYS A 548 14.75 -25.52 23.42
CA CYS A 548 15.27 -24.17 23.17
C CYS A 548 14.57 -23.09 24.02
N ILE A 549 13.31 -23.31 24.42
CA ILE A 549 12.51 -22.36 25.23
C ILE A 549 12.69 -22.62 26.74
N SER A 550 12.77 -23.88 27.16
CA SER A 550 12.74 -24.31 28.57
C SER A 550 14.12 -24.55 29.19
N SER A 551 15.17 -24.72 28.38
CA SER A 551 16.47 -25.10 28.94
C SER A 551 17.38 -23.91 29.21
N ASN A 552 17.80 -23.80 30.47
CA ASN A 552 18.97 -23.09 30.95
C ASN A 552 20.30 -23.69 30.41
N ARG A 553 20.26 -24.44 29.29
CA ARG A 553 21.42 -25.13 28.73
C ARG A 553 21.86 -24.42 27.47
N ARG A 554 23.09 -23.88 27.51
CA ARG A 554 23.85 -23.48 26.33
C ARG A 554 23.82 -24.63 25.32
N CYS A 555 23.11 -24.47 24.20
CA CYS A 555 23.35 -25.32 23.03
C CYS A 555 24.83 -25.16 22.66
N LYS A 556 25.60 -26.22 22.90
CA LYS A 556 26.92 -26.42 22.30
C LYS A 556 26.71 -27.00 20.91
#